data_AF-A0A7S2GT26-F1
#
_entry.id   AF-A0A7S2GT26-F1
#
_cell.length_a   1.000
_cell.length_b   1.000
_cell.length_c   1.000
_cell.angle_alpha   90.00
_cell.angle_beta   90.00
_cell.angle_gamma   90.00
#
_symmetry.space_group_name_H-M   'P 1'
#
loop_
_entity.id
_entity.type
_entity.pdbx_description
1 polymer ?
#
loop_
_entity_poly.entity_id
_entity_poly.type
_entity_poly.pdbx_seq_one_letter_code
_entity_poly.pdbx_strand_id
1 'polypeptide(L)'
;VDCVSPFTSREGSEECNICQKDYYMSTYGDCEECPSYGKCGLGTTIQSIRVQPGYYRFTSDSKYIYECPVDQTCTAEYLNQTGDDICIANGKGPLCSYCEAGFHLDKYQASCKSCPQMVHYIQITITLFLVGVAVLILIRRQASWVMRRTRHYLVSTEKTPFMLLWFTIQTTAQFVSRYSEDHYPSPFR
;
A
#
# COMPACT_ATOMS: atom_id res chain seq x y z
N VAL A 1 -38.27 43.70 -29.96
CA VAL A 1 -38.29 42.79 -31.11
C VAL A 1 -39.02 41.53 -30.69
N ASP A 2 -40.05 41.14 -31.43
CA ASP A 2 -40.78 39.90 -31.15
C ASP A 2 -40.07 38.76 -31.86
N CYS A 3 -39.32 37.95 -31.10
CA CYS A 3 -38.59 36.81 -31.64
C CYS A 3 -39.53 35.60 -31.79
N VAL A 4 -39.36 34.84 -32.88
CA VAL A 4 -40.04 33.56 -33.07
C VAL A 4 -39.35 32.51 -32.19
N SER A 5 -40.11 31.83 -31.34
CA SER A 5 -39.60 30.73 -30.51
C SER A 5 -39.00 29.61 -31.39
N PRO A 6 -37.84 29.03 -31.04
CA PRO A 6 -37.13 29.12 -29.74
C PRO A 6 -36.01 30.17 -29.66
N PHE A 7 -36.02 31.19 -30.51
CA PHE A 7 -35.06 32.30 -30.44
C PHE A 7 -35.52 33.42 -29.48
N THR A 8 -34.54 34.13 -28.93
CA THR A 8 -34.69 35.30 -28.08
C THR A 8 -33.53 36.26 -28.31
N SER A 9 -33.62 37.47 -27.77
CA SER A 9 -32.58 38.49 -27.84
C SER A 9 -32.14 38.94 -26.45
N ARG A 10 -31.01 39.65 -26.37
CA ARG A 10 -30.66 40.42 -25.15
C ARG A 10 -31.48 41.69 -25.09
N GLU A 11 -31.67 42.22 -23.89
CA GLU A 11 -32.29 43.52 -23.70
C GLU A 11 -31.56 44.60 -24.51
N GLY A 12 -32.31 45.37 -25.31
CA GLY A 12 -31.76 46.40 -26.20
C GLY A 12 -31.18 45.90 -27.53
N SER A 13 -31.20 44.60 -27.82
CA SER A 13 -30.77 44.05 -29.11
C SER A 13 -31.90 44.00 -30.12
N GLU A 14 -31.58 44.33 -31.37
CA GLU A 14 -32.49 44.18 -32.52
C GLU A 14 -32.41 42.78 -33.18
N GLU A 15 -31.47 41.93 -32.74
CA GLU A 15 -31.21 40.61 -33.32
C GLU A 15 -31.73 39.46 -32.44
N CYS A 16 -32.43 38.50 -33.05
CA CYS A 16 -32.94 37.30 -32.39
C CYS A 16 -31.98 36.11 -32.60
N ASN A 17 -30.81 36.14 -31.98
CA ASN A 17 -29.73 35.17 -32.21
C ASN A 17 -29.35 34.35 -30.97
N ILE A 18 -30.18 34.34 -29.92
CA ILE A 18 -29.94 33.59 -28.68
C ILE A 18 -31.01 32.53 -28.53
N CYS A 19 -30.63 31.31 -28.15
CA CYS A 19 -31.61 30.28 -27.81
C CYS A 19 -32.23 30.54 -26.44
N GLN A 20 -33.55 30.36 -26.36
CA GLN A 20 -34.29 30.38 -25.10
C GLN A 20 -33.78 29.29 -24.14
N LYS A 21 -34.18 29.37 -22.87
CA LYS A 21 -33.89 28.31 -21.89
C LYS A 21 -34.43 26.97 -22.39
N ASP A 22 -33.75 25.88 -22.06
CA ASP A 22 -34.07 24.51 -22.48
C ASP A 22 -33.85 24.26 -24.00
N TYR A 23 -33.22 25.21 -24.71
CA TYR A 23 -32.70 25.05 -26.07
C TYR A 23 -31.20 25.36 -26.11
N TYR A 24 -30.50 24.84 -27.11
CA TYR A 24 -29.10 25.13 -27.38
C TYR A 24 -28.86 25.46 -28.85
N MET A 25 -27.86 26.29 -29.12
CA MET A 25 -27.45 26.63 -30.48
C MET A 25 -26.60 25.50 -31.06
N SER A 26 -27.09 24.88 -32.14
CA SER A 26 -26.35 23.87 -32.91
C SER A 26 -25.19 24.50 -33.69
N THR A 27 -24.32 23.65 -34.24
CA THR A 27 -23.22 24.10 -35.11
C THR A 27 -23.72 24.78 -36.40
N TYR A 28 -24.99 24.57 -36.77
CA TYR A 28 -25.61 25.16 -37.96
C TYR A 28 -26.30 26.50 -37.69
N GLY A 29 -26.34 26.95 -36.43
CA GLY A 29 -27.03 28.19 -36.05
C GLY A 29 -28.53 28.02 -35.77
N ASP A 30 -29.01 26.78 -35.70
CA ASP A 30 -30.38 26.46 -35.31
C ASP A 30 -30.48 26.20 -33.81
N CYS A 31 -31.54 26.68 -33.18
CA CYS A 31 -31.86 26.37 -31.78
C CYS A 31 -32.58 25.02 -31.69
N GLU A 32 -31.88 24.01 -31.17
CA GLU A 32 -32.40 22.66 -30.93
C GLU A 32 -32.79 22.47 -29.46
N GLU A 33 -33.70 21.54 -29.19
CA GLU A 33 -34.10 21.17 -27.82
C GLU A 33 -32.89 20.63 -27.04
N CYS A 34 -32.81 20.97 -25.75
CA CYS A 34 -31.74 20.48 -24.89
C CYS A 34 -31.76 18.94 -24.84
N PRO A 35 -30.61 18.27 -25.07
CA PRO A 35 -30.56 16.81 -25.04
C PRO A 35 -30.93 16.27 -23.67
N SER A 36 -31.48 15.06 -23.64
CA SER A 36 -31.78 14.35 -22.40
C SER A 36 -30.55 14.29 -21.50
N TYR A 37 -30.74 14.55 -20.20
CA TYR A 37 -29.69 14.59 -19.17
C TYR A 37 -28.65 15.72 -19.34
N GLY A 38 -28.87 16.60 -20.32
CA GLY A 38 -28.20 17.89 -20.44
C GLY A 38 -28.98 19.00 -19.76
N LYS A 39 -28.29 20.07 -19.38
CA LYS A 39 -28.89 21.28 -18.81
C LYS A 39 -28.49 22.50 -19.63
N CYS A 40 -29.48 23.11 -20.28
CA CYS A 40 -29.30 24.26 -21.16
C CYS A 40 -29.95 25.51 -20.54
N GLY A 41 -29.10 26.47 -20.16
CA GLY A 41 -29.54 27.82 -19.79
C GLY A 41 -29.80 28.69 -21.02
N LEU A 42 -30.15 29.96 -20.78
CA LEU A 42 -30.28 30.96 -21.83
C LEU A 42 -28.97 31.09 -22.64
N GLY A 43 -29.07 31.01 -23.96
CA GLY A 43 -27.90 31.16 -24.86
C GLY A 43 -26.88 30.03 -24.78
N THR A 44 -27.30 28.84 -24.35
CA THR A 44 -26.44 27.64 -24.40
C THR A 44 -26.09 27.33 -25.86
N THR A 45 -24.86 26.89 -26.09
CA THR A 45 -24.37 26.37 -27.38
C THR A 45 -24.08 24.89 -27.23
N ILE A 46 -23.93 24.16 -28.35
CA ILE A 46 -23.52 22.74 -28.31
C ILE A 46 -22.29 22.54 -27.42
N GLN A 47 -21.33 23.47 -27.49
CA GLN A 47 -20.09 23.44 -26.70
C GLN A 47 -20.24 23.75 -25.23
N SER A 48 -21.37 24.27 -24.77
CA SER A 48 -21.57 24.70 -23.38
C SER A 48 -22.70 23.95 -22.66
N ILE A 49 -23.25 22.91 -23.28
CA ILE A 49 -24.22 22.00 -22.64
C ILE A 49 -23.57 21.38 -21.41
N ARG A 50 -24.23 21.58 -20.27
CA ARG A 50 -23.81 21.06 -18.97
C ARG A 50 -24.40 19.67 -18.76
N VAL A 51 -23.57 18.71 -18.37
CA VAL A 51 -23.98 17.31 -18.19
C VAL A 51 -24.40 17.07 -16.74
N GLN A 52 -25.49 16.33 -16.54
CA GLN A 52 -25.95 15.91 -15.21
C GLN A 52 -24.97 14.89 -14.57
N PRO A 53 -24.81 14.88 -13.23
CA PRO A 53 -24.03 13.84 -12.55
C PRO A 53 -24.49 12.42 -12.90
N GLY A 54 -23.55 11.48 -13.05
CA GLY A 54 -23.85 10.11 -13.48
C GLY A 54 -23.94 9.91 -15.00
N TYR A 55 -23.81 10.98 -15.78
CA TYR A 55 -23.80 10.92 -17.24
C TYR A 55 -22.46 11.36 -17.82
N TYR A 56 -22.18 10.88 -19.03
CA TYR A 56 -20.95 11.10 -19.76
C TYR A 56 -21.21 11.65 -21.15
N ARG A 57 -20.35 12.58 -21.56
CA ARG A 57 -20.38 13.20 -22.87
C ARG A 57 -18.98 13.11 -23.46
N PHE A 58 -18.86 12.49 -24.63
CA PHE A 58 -17.56 12.20 -25.25
C PHE A 58 -16.78 13.46 -25.65
N THR A 59 -17.45 14.43 -26.25
CA THR A 59 -16.83 15.66 -26.76
C THR A 59 -17.76 16.85 -26.60
N SER A 60 -17.22 18.06 -26.58
CA SER A 60 -17.98 19.32 -26.48
C SER A 60 -18.86 19.59 -27.70
N ASP A 61 -18.67 18.90 -28.82
CA ASP A 61 -19.51 19.06 -30.00
C ASP A 61 -20.57 17.94 -30.14
N SER A 62 -20.54 16.92 -29.28
CA SER A 62 -21.52 15.82 -29.30
C SER A 62 -22.81 16.22 -28.62
N LYS A 63 -23.96 16.05 -29.28
CA LYS A 63 -25.28 16.20 -28.63
C LYS A 63 -25.71 15.01 -27.79
N TYR A 64 -25.03 13.87 -27.97
CA TYR A 64 -25.36 12.64 -27.26
C TYR A 64 -24.69 12.58 -25.90
N ILE A 65 -25.50 12.29 -24.89
CA ILE A 65 -25.13 12.11 -23.49
C ILE A 65 -25.53 10.70 -23.09
N TYR A 66 -24.64 9.98 -22.43
CA TYR A 66 -24.77 8.56 -22.11
C TYR A 66 -24.74 8.36 -20.60
N GLU A 67 -25.49 7.38 -20.10
CA GLU A 67 -25.43 6.97 -18.69
C GLU A 67 -24.13 6.23 -18.40
N CYS A 68 -23.56 6.45 -17.21
CA CYS A 68 -22.34 5.78 -16.80
C CYS A 68 -22.62 4.38 -16.24
N PRO A 69 -21.79 3.35 -16.54
CA PRO A 69 -22.03 1.97 -16.11
C PRO A 69 -22.07 1.76 -14.60
N VAL A 70 -21.39 2.62 -13.85
CA VAL A 70 -21.38 2.63 -12.40
C VAL A 70 -21.76 4.04 -11.97
N ASP A 71 -22.90 4.17 -11.30
CA ASP A 71 -23.31 5.44 -10.72
C ASP A 71 -22.16 6.00 -9.89
N GLN A 72 -21.91 7.31 -10.04
CA GLN A 72 -20.83 8.07 -9.39
C GLN A 72 -19.42 7.99 -10.00
N THR A 73 -19.13 7.16 -11.02
CA THR A 73 -17.83 7.26 -11.72
C THR A 73 -17.71 8.49 -12.61
N CYS A 74 -18.86 9.08 -12.96
CA CYS A 74 -18.97 10.32 -13.71
C CYS A 74 -19.42 11.44 -12.76
N THR A 75 -18.49 12.32 -12.42
CA THR A 75 -18.65 13.39 -11.44
C THR A 75 -18.96 14.72 -12.11
N ALA A 76 -19.65 14.72 -13.27
CA ALA A 76 -20.07 15.95 -13.90
C ALA A 76 -20.95 16.77 -12.95
N GLU A 77 -20.48 17.94 -12.50
CA GLU A 77 -21.22 18.80 -11.56
C GLU A 77 -22.07 19.87 -12.29
N TYR A 78 -22.76 19.50 -13.36
CA TYR A 78 -23.36 20.47 -14.30
C TYR A 78 -22.33 21.50 -14.80
N LEU A 79 -21.09 21.06 -14.99
CA LEU A 79 -20.03 21.84 -15.62
C LEU A 79 -19.97 21.50 -17.11
N ASN A 80 -19.27 22.34 -17.86
CA ASN A 80 -18.97 22.11 -19.27
C ASN A 80 -17.75 21.18 -19.42
N GLN A 81 -17.84 20.00 -18.83
CA GLN A 81 -16.79 18.97 -18.89
C GLN A 81 -17.19 17.91 -19.91
N THR A 82 -16.19 17.34 -20.58
CA THR A 82 -16.37 16.26 -21.56
C THR A 82 -15.20 15.30 -21.51
N GLY A 83 -15.38 14.09 -22.00
CA GLY A 83 -14.33 13.08 -22.01
C GLY A 83 -13.88 12.72 -20.60
N ASP A 84 -12.57 12.61 -20.41
CA ASP A 84 -11.96 12.20 -19.14
C ASP A 84 -12.14 13.27 -18.04
N ASP A 85 -12.43 14.53 -18.38
CA ASP A 85 -12.66 15.60 -17.40
C ASP A 85 -13.93 15.38 -16.56
N ILE A 86 -14.84 14.52 -17.02
CA ILE A 86 -16.05 14.12 -16.29
C ILE A 86 -15.71 13.06 -15.24
N CYS A 87 -14.62 12.33 -15.40
CA CYS A 87 -14.35 11.15 -14.60
C CYS A 87 -13.92 11.48 -13.16
N ILE A 88 -14.22 10.55 -12.27
CA ILE A 88 -13.62 10.51 -10.92
C ILE A 88 -12.10 10.60 -10.98
N ALA A 89 -11.49 10.98 -9.86
CA ALA A 89 -10.04 10.99 -9.73
C ALA A 89 -9.38 9.66 -10.15
N ASN A 90 -8.39 9.75 -11.03
CA ASN A 90 -7.70 8.61 -11.67
C ASN A 90 -8.60 7.72 -12.54
N GLY A 91 -9.84 8.12 -12.85
CA GLY A 91 -10.72 7.49 -13.82
C GLY A 91 -10.49 8.07 -15.22
N LYS A 92 -10.61 7.24 -16.25
CA LYS A 92 -10.43 7.67 -17.65
C LYS A 92 -11.14 6.76 -18.65
N GLY A 93 -11.13 7.21 -19.89
CA GLY A 93 -11.66 6.49 -21.05
C GLY A 93 -13.19 6.61 -21.17
N PRO A 94 -13.75 5.93 -22.18
CA PRO A 94 -15.19 5.98 -22.46
C PRO A 94 -16.02 5.63 -21.23
N LEU A 95 -16.96 6.52 -20.87
CA LEU A 95 -17.85 6.37 -19.72
C LEU A 95 -17.11 6.16 -18.38
N CYS A 96 -15.86 6.61 -18.29
CA CYS A 96 -15.00 6.43 -17.10
C CYS A 96 -14.86 4.96 -16.68
N SER A 97 -14.88 4.05 -17.66
CA SER A 97 -14.84 2.61 -17.44
C SER A 97 -13.48 2.05 -17.05
N TYR A 98 -12.42 2.87 -17.13
CA TYR A 98 -11.05 2.47 -16.80
C TYR A 98 -10.46 3.39 -15.73
N CYS A 99 -9.45 2.88 -15.02
CA CYS A 99 -8.61 3.70 -14.18
C CYS A 99 -7.25 3.95 -14.86
N GLU A 100 -6.54 4.98 -14.39
CA GLU A 100 -5.16 5.22 -14.74
C GLU A 100 -4.24 4.04 -14.39
N ALA A 101 -3.06 4.03 -15.01
CA ALA A 101 -2.09 2.96 -14.78
C ALA A 101 -1.69 2.91 -13.30
N GLY A 102 -1.70 1.71 -12.72
CA GLY A 102 -1.44 1.53 -11.29
C GLY A 102 -2.66 1.71 -10.39
N PHE A 103 -3.86 1.86 -10.96
CA PHE A 103 -5.13 1.85 -10.23
C PHE A 103 -6.07 0.77 -10.78
N HIS A 104 -7.02 0.32 -9.95
CA HIS A 104 -8.11 -0.57 -10.33
C HIS A 104 -9.46 0.00 -9.87
N LEU A 105 -10.52 -0.28 -10.62
CA LEU A 105 -11.86 0.18 -10.28
C LEU A 105 -12.44 -0.67 -9.16
N ASP A 106 -12.78 -0.04 -8.02
CA ASP A 106 -13.61 -0.63 -6.98
C ASP A 106 -15.08 -0.30 -7.27
N LYS A 107 -15.82 -1.30 -7.78
CA LYS A 107 -17.23 -1.14 -8.16
C LYS A 107 -18.14 -0.84 -6.97
N TYR A 108 -17.78 -1.24 -5.75
CA TYR A 108 -18.63 -1.02 -4.57
C TYR A 108 -18.54 0.41 -4.06
N GLN A 109 -17.38 1.04 -4.25
CA GLN A 109 -17.11 2.41 -3.80
C GLN A 109 -17.05 3.40 -4.97
N ALA A 110 -17.37 2.95 -6.20
CA ALA A 110 -17.28 3.72 -7.43
C ALA A 110 -15.99 4.56 -7.52
N SER A 111 -14.84 3.98 -7.14
CA SER A 111 -13.58 4.72 -7.02
C SER A 111 -12.38 3.93 -7.55
N CYS A 112 -11.38 4.64 -8.09
CA CYS A 112 -10.13 4.05 -8.52
C CYS A 112 -9.15 3.93 -7.34
N LYS A 113 -8.80 2.70 -6.95
CA LYS A 113 -7.86 2.41 -5.85
C LYS A 113 -6.50 2.01 -6.40
N SER A 114 -5.44 2.39 -5.70
CA SER A 114 -4.08 2.05 -6.11
C SER A 114 -3.85 0.54 -6.04
N CYS A 115 -3.23 0.01 -7.08
CA CYS A 115 -2.78 -1.38 -7.11
C CYS A 115 -1.69 -1.58 -6.04
N PRO A 116 -1.70 -2.71 -5.32
CA PRO A 116 -0.67 -3.01 -4.34
C PRO A 116 0.70 -3.05 -5.03
N GLN A 117 1.59 -2.14 -4.63
CA GLN A 117 2.95 -2.10 -5.17
C GLN A 117 3.80 -3.21 -4.54
N MET A 118 4.53 -3.97 -5.36
CA MET A 118 5.43 -5.05 -4.90
C MET A 118 6.51 -4.56 -3.92
N VAL A 119 6.82 -3.26 -3.91
CA VAL A 119 7.79 -2.63 -3.01
C VAL A 119 7.45 -2.89 -1.54
N HIS A 120 6.17 -2.87 -1.17
CA HIS A 120 5.75 -3.16 0.21
C HIS A 120 6.08 -4.60 0.62
N TYR A 121 5.90 -5.55 -0.28
CA TYR A 121 6.24 -6.96 -0.01
C TYR A 121 7.75 -7.17 0.12
N ILE A 122 8.54 -6.54 -0.76
CA ILE A 122 10.00 -6.62 -0.70
C ILE A 122 10.53 -6.05 0.62
N GLN A 123 10.03 -4.89 1.06
CA GLN A 123 10.42 -4.31 2.34
C GLN A 123 10.10 -5.25 3.51
N ILE A 124 8.88 -5.77 3.58
CA ILE A 124 8.47 -6.68 4.66
C ILE A 124 9.35 -7.94 4.68
N THR A 125 9.63 -8.54 3.54
CA THR A 125 10.47 -9.75 3.46
C THR A 125 11.91 -9.49 3.91
N ILE A 126 12.51 -8.37 3.52
CA ILE A 126 13.88 -7.99 3.97
C ILE A 126 13.89 -7.77 5.48
N THR A 127 12.90 -7.06 6.03
CA THR A 127 12.82 -6.81 7.47
C THR A 127 12.71 -8.12 8.26
N LEU A 128 11.85 -9.04 7.84
CA LEU A 128 11.70 -10.35 8.49
C LEU A 128 12.98 -11.18 8.41
N PHE A 129 13.68 -11.14 7.28
CA PHE A 129 14.95 -11.83 7.11
C PHE A 129 16.02 -11.31 8.08
N LEU A 130 16.19 -9.98 8.19
CA LEU A 130 17.15 -9.36 9.10
C LEU A 130 16.85 -9.69 10.58
N VAL A 131 15.58 -9.67 10.97
CA VAL A 131 15.15 -10.07 12.31
C VAL A 131 15.48 -11.55 12.57
N GLY A 132 15.20 -12.43 11.61
CA GLY A 132 15.55 -13.85 11.68
C GLY A 132 17.06 -14.07 11.88
N VAL A 133 17.90 -13.37 11.11
CA VAL A 133 19.37 -13.42 11.26
C VAL A 133 19.81 -12.92 12.63
N ALA A 134 19.25 -11.81 13.12
CA ALA A 134 19.59 -11.28 14.44
C ALA A 134 19.24 -12.28 15.56
N VAL A 135 18.07 -12.91 15.51
CA VAL A 135 17.66 -13.96 16.45
C VAL A 135 18.61 -15.15 16.41
N LEU A 136 19.01 -15.61 15.22
CA LEU A 136 19.99 -16.69 15.08
C LEU A 136 21.36 -16.33 15.68
N ILE A 137 21.81 -15.09 15.51
CA ILE A 137 23.05 -14.59 16.12
C ILE A 137 22.92 -14.59 17.66
N LEU A 138 21.80 -14.12 18.20
CA LEU A 138 21.56 -14.12 19.64
C LEU A 138 21.52 -15.53 20.23
N ILE A 139 20.85 -16.48 19.56
CA ILE A 139 20.81 -17.89 19.95
C ILE A 139 22.23 -18.48 19.94
N ARG A 140 23.01 -18.25 18.86
CA ARG A 140 24.40 -18.70 18.79
C ARG A 140 25.27 -18.10 19.89
N ARG A 141 25.08 -16.82 20.20
CA ARG A 141 25.78 -16.15 21.31
C ARG A 141 25.43 -16.78 22.65
N GLN A 142 24.15 -16.98 22.95
CA GLN A 142 23.71 -17.63 24.18
C GLN A 142 24.24 -19.08 24.28
N ALA A 143 24.13 -19.88 23.22
CA ALA A 143 24.65 -21.24 23.18
C ALA A 143 26.17 -21.27 23.40
N SER A 144 26.92 -20.39 22.71
CA SER A 144 28.38 -20.29 22.88
C SER A 144 28.78 -19.85 24.29
N TRP A 145 27.99 -18.98 24.93
CA TRP A 145 28.21 -18.52 26.29
C TRP A 145 27.94 -19.64 27.31
N VAL A 146 26.82 -20.38 27.16
CA VAL A 146 26.50 -21.54 28.00
C VAL A 146 27.55 -22.65 27.84
N MET A 147 28.00 -22.92 26.60
CA MET A 147 29.06 -23.90 26.33
C MET A 147 30.39 -23.52 26.97
N ARG A 148 30.78 -22.23 26.93
CA ARG A 148 31.99 -21.75 27.64
C ARG A 148 31.87 -21.94 29.15
N ARG A 149 30.68 -21.69 29.72
CA ARG A 149 30.42 -21.85 31.15
C ARG A 149 30.45 -23.32 31.58
N THR A 150 29.80 -24.22 30.84
CA THR A 150 29.81 -25.67 31.11
C THR A 150 31.17 -26.31 30.92
N ARG A 151 31.96 -25.87 29.93
CA ARG A 151 33.36 -26.30 29.76
C ARG A 151 34.22 -26.02 31.00
N HIS A 152 34.02 -24.88 31.67
CA HIS A 152 34.72 -24.58 32.92
C HIS A 152 34.35 -25.54 34.07
N TYR A 153 33.10 -26.00 34.13
CA TYR A 153 32.67 -26.98 35.13
C TYR A 153 33.23 -28.39 34.86
N LEU A 154 33.21 -28.86 33.61
CA LEU A 154 33.70 -30.20 33.24
C LEU A 154 35.23 -30.34 33.38
N VAL A 155 36.01 -29.30 33.08
CA VAL A 155 37.48 -29.32 33.27
C VAL A 155 37.86 -29.33 34.76
N SER A 156 36.99 -28.85 35.64
CA SER A 156 37.22 -28.87 37.09
C SER A 156 37.00 -30.24 37.71
N THR A 157 36.09 -31.06 37.16
CA THR A 157 35.77 -32.40 37.71
C THR A 157 36.80 -33.45 37.35
N GLU A 158 37.59 -33.25 36.30
CA GLU A 158 38.64 -34.19 35.92
C GLU A 158 39.90 -34.05 36.80
N LYS A 159 40.14 -32.87 37.37
CA LYS A 159 41.33 -32.62 38.20
C LYS A 159 41.18 -33.01 39.67
N THR A 160 39.95 -33.11 40.18
CA THR A 160 39.69 -33.45 41.58
C THR A 160 39.99 -34.91 41.97
N PRO A 161 39.67 -35.96 41.18
CA PRO A 161 39.96 -37.34 41.58
C PRO A 161 41.47 -37.65 41.54
N PHE A 162 42.21 -37.13 40.56
CA PHE A 162 43.67 -37.34 40.46
C PHE A 162 44.44 -36.65 41.59
N MET A 163 43.99 -35.46 42.02
CA MET A 163 44.64 -34.76 43.13
C MET A 163 44.44 -35.49 44.46
N LEU A 164 43.23 -36.00 44.73
CA LEU A 164 42.95 -36.81 45.92
C LEU A 164 43.73 -38.13 45.92
N LEU A 165 43.80 -38.84 44.79
CA LEU A 165 44.62 -40.06 44.65
C LEU A 165 46.10 -39.78 44.96
N TRP A 166 46.67 -38.71 44.39
CA TRP A 166 48.07 -38.34 44.66
C TRP A 166 48.33 -38.05 46.15
N PHE A 167 47.44 -37.31 46.82
CA PHE A 167 47.59 -37.04 48.25
C PHE A 167 47.51 -38.31 49.10
N THR A 168 46.63 -39.26 48.78
CA THR A 168 46.57 -40.55 49.49
C THR A 168 47.82 -41.41 49.28
N ILE A 169 48.42 -41.37 48.10
CA ILE A 169 49.66 -42.10 47.81
C ILE A 169 50.82 -41.53 48.64
N GLN A 170 50.93 -40.20 48.78
CA GLN A 170 52.00 -39.60 49.59
C GLN A 170 51.84 -39.88 51.09
N THR A 171 50.62 -39.81 51.63
CA THR A 171 50.40 -40.04 53.07
C THR A 171 50.64 -41.49 53.46
N THR A 172 50.21 -42.45 52.62
CA THR A 172 50.48 -43.88 52.85
C THR A 172 51.97 -44.19 52.78
N ALA A 173 52.71 -43.60 51.84
CA ALA A 173 54.16 -43.79 51.74
C ALA A 173 54.91 -43.32 53.00
N GLN A 174 54.52 -42.17 53.56
CA GLN A 174 55.12 -41.66 54.81
C GLN A 174 54.79 -42.53 56.03
N PHE A 175 53.60 -43.14 56.06
CA PHE A 175 53.20 -44.03 57.14
C PHE A 175 53.95 -45.36 57.08
N VAL A 176 54.15 -45.91 55.87
CA VAL A 176 54.90 -47.15 55.65
C VAL A 176 56.38 -47.00 56.00
N SER A 177 57.02 -45.88 55.64
CA SER A 177 58.42 -45.65 56.01
C SER A 177 58.60 -45.60 57.54
N ARG A 178 57.67 -44.95 58.24
CA ARG A 178 57.73 -44.84 59.70
C ARG A 178 57.45 -46.16 60.40
N TYR A 179 56.50 -46.96 59.89
CA TYR A 179 56.24 -48.31 60.43
C TYR A 179 57.44 -49.25 60.25
N SER A 180 58.21 -49.10 59.17
CA SER A 180 59.39 -49.95 58.92
C SER A 180 60.53 -49.71 59.92
N GLU A 181 60.68 -48.49 60.43
CA GLU A 181 61.70 -48.16 61.44
C GLU A 181 61.37 -48.74 62.81
N ASP A 182 60.09 -48.80 63.19
CA ASP A 182 59.67 -49.30 64.51
C ASP A 182 59.69 -50.84 64.63
N HIS A 183 59.70 -51.59 63.51
CA HIS A 183 59.62 -53.06 63.53
C HIS A 183 60.90 -53.81 63.13
N TYR A 184 61.95 -53.12 62.64
CA TYR A 184 63.26 -53.71 62.35
C TYR A 184 64.40 -52.83 62.92
N PRO A 185 64.74 -52.94 64.22
CA PRO A 185 65.97 -52.34 64.71
C PRO A 185 67.15 -52.98 63.97
N SER A 186 67.98 -52.13 63.38
CA SER A 186 69.23 -52.53 62.72
C SER A 186 70.11 -53.33 63.68
N PRO A 187 70.55 -54.54 63.30
CA PRO A 187 71.67 -55.16 63.97
C PRO A 187 72.97 -54.66 63.33
N PHE A 188 73.99 -54.48 64.16
CA PHE A 188 75.39 -54.20 63.82
C PHE A 188 75.85 -52.75 63.94
N ARG A 189 76.09 -52.44 65.22
CA ARG A 189 77.26 -51.75 65.78
C ARG A 189 78.58 -52.30 65.22
#